data_AF-J2ZYY9-F1
#
_entry.id   AF-J2ZYY9-F1
#
_cell.length_a   1.000
_cell.length_b   1.000
_cell.length_c   1.000
_cell.angle_alpha   90.00
_cell.angle_beta   90.00
_cell.angle_gamma   90.00
#
_symmetry.space_group_name_H-M   'P 1'
#
loop_
_entity.id
_entity.type
_entity.pdbx_description
1 polymer ?
#
loop_
_entity_poly.entity_id
_entity_poly.type
_entity_poly.pdbx_seq_one_letter_code
_entity_poly.pdbx_strand_id
1 'polypeptide(L)'
;MYKELDVFITGCQNTVDYWYDYGCIIASDMLVKFSQKDWEDLSSHVLMKPLEWQRKLAYCLDSSCNEHELNILLSLLDTGDEELFVICVDTLRSYTTLEGKQMIRDNPAILVRINELLPRAGVATRRVLEDFLVKIHG
;
A
#
# COMPACT_ATOMS: atom_id res chain seq x y z
N MET A 1 9.13 -2.53 16.97
CA MET A 1 7.72 -2.59 16.53
C MET A 1 7.50 -3.54 15.35
N TYR A 2 8.43 -3.67 14.40
CA TYR A 2 8.25 -4.51 13.20
C TYR A 2 7.84 -5.96 13.50
N LYS A 3 8.53 -6.65 14.41
CA LYS A 3 8.20 -8.05 14.77
C LYS A 3 6.79 -8.21 15.31
N GLU A 4 6.31 -7.24 16.09
CA GLU A 4 4.95 -7.26 16.64
C GLU A 4 3.93 -7.08 15.53
N LEU A 5 4.17 -6.13 14.61
CA LEU A 5 3.32 -5.94 13.43
C LEU A 5 3.27 -7.20 12.58
N ASP A 6 4.43 -7.82 12.33
CA ASP A 6 4.53 -9.03 11.54
C ASP A 6 3.72 -10.19 12.13
N VAL A 7 3.88 -10.43 13.44
CA VAL A 7 3.09 -11.44 14.17
C VAL A 7 1.59 -11.12 14.10
N PHE A 8 1.23 -9.85 14.28
CA PHE A 8 -0.16 -9.42 14.26
C PHE A 8 -0.84 -9.63 12.89
N ILE A 9 -0.22 -9.13 11.81
CA ILE A 9 -0.77 -9.30 10.44
C ILE A 9 -0.82 -10.79 10.07
N THR A 10 0.22 -11.57 10.44
CA THR A 10 0.25 -13.01 10.21
C THR A 10 -0.90 -13.71 10.93
N GLY A 11 -1.18 -13.36 12.19
CA GLY A 11 -2.30 -13.88 12.95
C GLY A 11 -3.66 -13.55 12.35
N CYS A 12 -3.75 -12.43 11.62
CA CYS A 12 -4.99 -11.98 10.98
C CYS A 12 -5.20 -12.51 9.56
N GLN A 13 -4.35 -13.40 9.02
CA GLN A 13 -4.40 -13.77 7.60
C GLN A 13 -5.77 -14.27 7.12
N ASN A 14 -6.50 -15.01 7.97
CA ASN A 14 -7.80 -15.61 7.61
C ASN A 14 -9.02 -14.91 8.22
N THR A 15 -8.85 -13.69 8.76
CA THR A 15 -9.92 -12.98 9.48
C THR A 15 -10.27 -11.67 8.77
N VAL A 16 -10.94 -11.79 7.61
CA VAL A 16 -11.29 -10.64 6.75
C VAL A 16 -12.14 -9.61 7.49
N ASP A 17 -13.27 -10.03 8.07
CA ASP A 17 -14.19 -9.10 8.77
C ASP A 17 -13.48 -8.36 9.90
N TYR A 18 -12.78 -9.11 10.77
CA TYR A 18 -11.99 -8.52 11.85
C TYR A 18 -10.92 -7.55 11.34
N TRP A 19 -10.25 -7.89 10.23
CA TRP A 19 -9.18 -7.05 9.69
C TRP A 19 -9.70 -5.68 9.30
N TYR A 20 -10.77 -5.61 8.51
CA TYR A 20 -11.29 -4.34 8.01
C TYR A 20 -12.11 -3.57 9.04
N ASP A 21 -12.66 -4.24 10.07
CA ASP A 21 -13.37 -3.58 11.17
C ASP A 21 -12.43 -3.02 12.27
N TYR A 22 -11.35 -3.76 12.61
CA TYR A 22 -10.50 -3.45 13.76
C TYR A 22 -9.00 -3.61 13.48
N GLY A 23 -8.62 -4.65 12.72
CA GLY A 23 -7.22 -5.03 12.55
C GLY A 23 -6.38 -3.94 11.86
N CYS A 24 -6.93 -3.30 10.84
CA CYS A 24 -6.25 -2.23 10.10
C CYS A 24 -5.93 -1.02 10.99
N ILE A 25 -6.83 -0.65 11.91
CA ILE A 25 -6.63 0.46 12.86
C ILE A 25 -5.46 0.15 13.78
N ILE A 26 -5.42 -1.07 14.33
CA ILE A 26 -4.33 -1.51 15.21
C ILE A 26 -3.00 -1.52 14.46
N ALA A 27 -2.97 -2.05 13.23
CA ALA A 27 -1.77 -2.08 12.41
C ALA A 27 -1.26 -0.68 12.07
N SER A 28 -2.14 0.26 11.71
CA SER A 28 -1.79 1.67 11.49
C SER A 28 -1.22 2.33 12.75
N ASP A 29 -1.83 2.10 13.92
CA ASP A 29 -1.30 2.60 15.20
C ASP A 29 0.09 2.05 15.56
N MET A 30 0.40 0.84 15.10
CA MET A 30 1.72 0.23 15.25
C MET A 30 2.73 0.89 14.30
N LEU A 31 2.36 1.15 13.04
CA LEU A 31 3.20 1.81 12.04
C LEU A 31 3.63 3.22 12.49
N VAL A 32 2.73 3.99 13.10
CA VAL A 32 3.05 5.32 13.67
C VAL A 32 4.17 5.26 14.73
N LYS A 33 4.36 4.10 15.38
CA LYS A 33 5.38 3.88 16.42
C LYS A 33 6.67 3.25 15.88
N PHE A 34 6.81 3.10 14.56
CA PHE A 34 8.03 2.54 13.98
C PHE A 34 9.23 3.44 14.20
N SER A 35 10.33 2.82 14.61
CA SER A 35 11.66 3.43 14.53
C SER A 35 12.24 3.28 13.12
N GLN A 36 13.32 4.01 12.83
CA GLN A 36 14.09 3.85 11.59
C GLN A 36 14.47 2.38 11.32
N LYS A 37 14.92 1.67 12.36
CA LYS A 37 15.26 0.24 12.26
C LYS A 37 14.05 -0.63 11.91
N ASP A 38 12.88 -0.31 12.44
CA ASP A 38 11.66 -1.05 12.11
C ASP A 38 11.28 -0.89 10.63
N TRP A 39 11.48 0.30 10.05
CA TRP A 39 11.28 0.53 8.61
C TRP A 39 12.29 -0.23 7.75
N GLU A 40 13.55 -0.29 8.16
CA GLU A 40 14.59 -1.08 7.49
C GLU A 40 14.29 -2.59 7.52
N ASP A 41 13.89 -3.11 8.69
CA ASP A 41 13.47 -4.49 8.85
C ASP A 41 12.22 -4.77 8.00
N LEU A 42 11.25 -3.86 7.94
CA LEU A 42 10.05 -4.02 7.11
C LEU A 42 10.39 -4.05 5.61
N SER A 43 11.15 -3.07 5.13
CA SER A 43 11.53 -2.95 3.72
C SER A 43 12.33 -4.16 3.22
N SER A 44 13.20 -4.73 4.07
CA SER A 44 14.00 -5.91 3.71
C SER A 44 13.20 -7.21 3.61
N HIS A 45 12.01 -7.29 4.22
CA HIS A 45 11.24 -8.53 4.31
C HIS A 45 9.88 -8.49 3.60
N VAL A 46 9.32 -7.31 3.33
CA VAL A 46 7.95 -7.14 2.82
C VAL A 46 7.65 -7.97 1.58
N LEU A 47 8.56 -7.99 0.59
CA LEU A 47 8.38 -8.72 -0.67
C LEU A 47 8.40 -10.26 -0.50
N MET A 48 8.95 -10.76 0.60
CA MET A 48 9.00 -12.20 0.90
C MET A 48 7.75 -12.67 1.66
N LYS A 49 6.87 -11.76 2.08
CA LYS A 49 5.66 -12.10 2.84
C LYS A 49 4.57 -12.65 1.91
N PRO A 50 3.63 -13.46 2.42
CA PRO A 50 2.49 -13.93 1.62
C PRO A 50 1.65 -12.76 1.06
N LEU A 51 0.99 -12.96 -0.09
CA LEU A 51 0.20 -11.90 -0.75
C LEU A 51 -0.83 -11.25 0.17
N GLU A 52 -1.59 -12.05 0.93
CA GLU A 52 -2.55 -11.53 1.91
C GLU A 52 -1.91 -10.63 2.97
N TRP A 53 -0.71 -10.96 3.42
CA TRP A 53 0.03 -10.14 4.37
C TRP A 53 0.43 -8.81 3.71
N GLN A 54 0.90 -8.85 2.46
CA GLN A 54 1.28 -7.66 1.70
C GLN A 54 0.08 -6.73 1.45
N ARG A 55 -1.08 -7.29 1.06
CA ARG A 55 -2.34 -6.54 0.84
C ARG A 55 -2.79 -5.82 2.11
N LYS A 56 -2.75 -6.54 3.24
CA LYS A 56 -3.09 -6.01 4.55
C LYS A 56 -2.17 -4.88 4.98
N LEU A 57 -0.85 -5.06 4.81
CA LEU A 57 0.10 -3.99 5.06
C LEU A 57 -0.18 -2.78 4.15
N ALA A 58 -0.30 -2.99 2.83
CA ALA A 58 -0.49 -1.91 1.86
C ALA A 58 -1.71 -1.03 2.18
N TYR A 59 -2.78 -1.64 2.69
CA TYR A 59 -3.99 -0.94 3.13
C TYR A 59 -3.75 0.02 4.32
N CYS A 60 -2.69 -0.18 5.10
CA CYS A 60 -2.35 0.63 6.28
C CYS A 60 -1.22 1.66 6.02
N LEU A 61 -0.57 1.62 4.85
CA LEU A 61 0.61 2.45 4.53
C LEU A 61 0.24 3.88 4.08
N ASP A 62 -0.80 4.48 4.65
CA ASP A 62 -1.04 5.92 4.63
C ASP A 62 -1.13 6.51 6.05
N SER A 63 -0.72 5.74 7.06
CA SER A 63 -0.86 6.08 8.48
C SER A 63 -0.14 7.38 8.86
N SER A 64 1.06 7.60 8.31
CA SER A 64 1.87 8.80 8.56
C SER A 64 2.19 9.57 7.28
N CYS A 65 1.89 8.99 6.11
CA CYS A 65 2.24 9.51 4.78
C CYS A 65 3.72 9.90 4.68
N ASN A 66 4.59 9.11 5.30
CA ASN A 66 6.03 9.37 5.33
C ASN A 66 6.76 8.69 4.16
N GLU A 67 8.04 9.04 3.96
CA GLU A 67 8.83 8.52 2.84
C GLU A 67 9.06 7.00 2.91
N HIS A 68 9.13 6.41 4.11
CA HIS A 68 9.32 4.97 4.26
C HIS A 68 8.08 4.20 3.79
N GLU A 69 6.89 4.64 4.20
CA GLU A 69 5.62 4.04 3.76
C GLU A 69 5.48 4.13 2.24
N LEU A 70 5.79 5.30 1.66
CA LEU A 70 5.79 5.52 0.22
C LEU A 70 6.74 4.56 -0.52
N ASN A 71 8.00 4.46 -0.05
CA ASN A 71 8.98 3.57 -0.67
C ASN A 71 8.55 2.09 -0.62
N ILE A 72 7.91 1.66 0.47
CA ILE A 72 7.37 0.31 0.58
C ILE A 72 6.21 0.11 -0.40
N LEU A 73 5.26 1.06 -0.49
CA LEU A 73 4.17 1.01 -1.47
C LEU A 73 4.69 0.92 -2.90
N LEU A 74 5.70 1.73 -3.25
CA LEU A 74 6.33 1.69 -4.58
C LEU A 74 6.96 0.33 -4.86
N SER A 75 7.61 -0.29 -3.87
CA SER A 75 8.19 -1.65 -4.03
C SER A 75 7.12 -2.73 -4.25
N LEU A 76 5.93 -2.58 -3.66
CA LEU A 76 4.82 -3.53 -3.77
C LEU A 76 4.08 -3.43 -5.12
N LEU A 77 4.26 -2.35 -5.88
CA LEU A 77 3.63 -2.17 -7.20
C LEU A 77 4.20 -3.12 -8.27
N ASP A 78 5.41 -3.63 -8.09
CA ASP A 78 6.02 -4.65 -8.96
C ASP A 78 5.52 -6.06 -8.58
N THR A 79 4.21 -6.24 -8.57
CA THR A 79 3.54 -7.50 -8.24
C THR A 79 2.81 -8.10 -9.45
N GLY A 80 2.68 -9.42 -9.56
CA GLY A 80 1.76 -10.02 -10.54
C GLY A 80 0.28 -9.92 -10.14
N ASP A 81 0.00 -9.55 -8.90
CA ASP A 81 -1.32 -9.60 -8.29
C ASP A 81 -2.11 -8.31 -8.50
N GLU A 82 -3.26 -8.38 -9.19
CA GLU A 82 -4.07 -7.20 -9.49
C GLU A 82 -4.68 -6.57 -8.24
N GLU A 83 -5.06 -7.37 -7.24
CA GLU A 83 -5.69 -6.86 -6.02
C GLU A 83 -4.70 -6.07 -5.17
N LEU A 84 -3.50 -6.62 -4.91
CA LEU A 84 -2.42 -5.90 -4.25
C LEU A 84 -2.07 -4.61 -4.99
N PHE A 85 -1.95 -4.67 -6.33
CA PHE A 85 -1.69 -3.48 -7.13
C PHE A 85 -2.76 -2.39 -6.91
N VAL A 86 -4.04 -2.76 -6.96
CA VAL A 86 -5.14 -1.82 -6.76
C VAL A 86 -5.14 -1.24 -5.34
N ILE A 87 -4.86 -2.04 -4.31
CA ILE A 87 -4.73 -1.56 -2.93
C ILE A 87 -3.59 -0.57 -2.81
N CYS A 88 -2.40 -0.88 -3.37
CA CYS A 88 -1.28 0.06 -3.36
C CYS A 88 -1.64 1.37 -4.07
N VAL A 89 -2.27 1.30 -5.25
CA VAL A 89 -2.72 2.50 -5.97
C VAL A 89 -3.72 3.29 -5.14
N ASP A 90 -4.67 2.61 -4.48
CA ASP A 90 -5.65 3.23 -3.61
C ASP A 90 -4.99 4.02 -2.48
N THR A 91 -4.09 3.38 -1.73
CA THR A 91 -3.35 4.00 -0.63
C THR A 91 -2.49 5.18 -1.12
N LEU A 92 -1.84 5.05 -2.28
CA LEU A 92 -1.02 6.11 -2.86
C LEU A 92 -1.82 7.40 -3.17
N ARG A 93 -3.15 7.33 -3.29
CA ARG A 93 -4.01 8.52 -3.48
C ARG A 93 -3.96 9.49 -2.30
N SER A 94 -3.52 9.03 -1.12
CA SER A 94 -3.33 9.87 0.06
C SER A 94 -2.04 10.72 -0.01
N TYR A 95 -1.06 10.34 -0.84
CA TYR A 95 0.25 11.00 -0.97
C TYR A 95 0.20 12.20 -1.91
N THR A 96 -0.40 13.29 -1.42
CA THR A 96 -0.69 14.49 -2.21
C THR A 96 0.37 15.60 -2.12
N THR A 97 1.45 15.38 -1.36
CA THR A 97 2.60 16.29 -1.29
C THR A 97 3.32 16.39 -2.62
N LEU A 98 4.07 17.49 -2.85
CA LEU A 98 4.81 17.67 -4.11
C LEU A 98 5.85 16.56 -4.28
N GLU A 99 6.55 16.23 -3.19
CA GLU A 99 7.58 15.19 -3.13
C GLU A 99 6.98 13.80 -3.40
N GLY A 100 5.85 13.48 -2.75
CA GLY A 100 5.16 12.21 -2.95
C GLY A 100 4.66 12.05 -4.38
N LYS A 101 4.05 13.10 -4.95
CA LYS A 101 3.64 13.11 -6.36
C LYS A 101 4.83 12.94 -7.30
N GLN A 102 5.97 13.58 -7.01
CA GLN A 102 7.17 13.46 -7.84
C GLN A 102 7.70 12.02 -7.83
N MET A 103 7.85 11.40 -6.66
CA MET A 103 8.29 10.01 -6.54
C MET A 103 7.39 9.03 -7.29
N ILE A 104 6.07 9.25 -7.25
CA ILE A 104 5.12 8.42 -8.00
C ILE A 104 5.26 8.65 -9.51
N ARG A 105 5.42 9.89 -9.97
CA ARG A 105 5.61 10.21 -11.41
C ARG A 105 6.92 9.67 -11.96
N ASP A 106 7.95 9.57 -11.13
CA ASP A 106 9.24 8.97 -11.49
C ASP A 106 9.15 7.44 -11.70
N ASN A 107 7.98 6.84 -11.42
CA ASN A 107 7.66 5.43 -11.67
C ASN A 107 6.63 5.27 -12.80
N PRO A 108 7.03 5.48 -14.08
CA PRO A 108 6.10 5.47 -15.22
C PRO A 108 5.39 4.12 -15.43
N ALA A 109 5.97 3.02 -14.93
CA ALA A 109 5.38 1.68 -14.98
C ALA A 109 4.00 1.61 -14.31
N ILE A 110 3.78 2.42 -13.26
CA ILE A 110 2.48 2.48 -12.56
C ILE A 110 1.40 2.95 -13.53
N LEU A 111 1.67 4.03 -14.28
CA LEU A 111 0.71 4.61 -15.23
C LEU A 111 0.41 3.66 -16.38
N VAL A 112 1.42 2.96 -16.89
CA VAL A 112 1.23 1.94 -17.94
C VAL A 112 0.27 0.86 -17.43
N ARG A 113 0.54 0.31 -16.25
CA ARG A 113 -0.28 -0.77 -15.69
C ARG A 113 -1.69 -0.34 -15.33
N ILE A 114 -1.89 0.89 -14.84
CA ILE A 114 -3.23 1.45 -14.64
C ILE A 114 -4.01 1.48 -15.95
N ASN A 115 -3.40 1.97 -17.04
CA ASN A 115 -4.03 2.04 -18.34
C ASN A 115 -4.37 0.66 -18.93
N GLU A 116 -3.58 -0.37 -18.62
CA GLU A 116 -3.88 -1.76 -19.00
C GLU A 116 -5.06 -2.36 -18.22
N LEU A 117 -5.22 -1.97 -16.95
CA LEU A 117 -6.28 -2.48 -16.06
C LEU A 117 -7.62 -1.78 -16.27
N LEU A 118 -7.63 -0.47 -16.53
CA LEU A 118 -8.83 0.37 -16.65
C LEU A 118 -9.94 -0.21 -17.57
N PRO A 119 -9.63 -0.75 -18.77
CA PRO A 119 -10.66 -1.27 -19.67
C PRO A 119 -11.43 -2.46 -19.11
N ARG A 120 -10.77 -3.29 -18.29
CA ARG A 120 -11.34 -4.52 -17.70
C ARG A 120 -11.76 -4.36 -16.23
N ALA A 121 -11.40 -3.25 -15.59
CA ALA A 121 -11.72 -2.97 -14.20
C ALA A 121 -13.25 -2.86 -13.97
N GLY A 122 -13.71 -3.44 -12.86
CA GLY A 122 -15.06 -3.21 -12.35
C GLY A 122 -15.27 -1.77 -11.88
N VAL A 123 -16.51 -1.39 -11.60
CA VAL A 123 -16.89 0.01 -11.28
C VAL A 123 -16.10 0.59 -10.11
N ALA A 124 -15.92 -0.18 -9.03
CA ALA A 124 -15.20 0.27 -7.84
C ALA A 124 -13.70 0.50 -8.15
N THR A 125 -13.04 -0.51 -8.71
CA THR A 125 -11.62 -0.43 -9.10
C THR A 125 -11.38 0.71 -10.09
N ARG A 126 -12.24 0.87 -11.11
CA ARG A 126 -12.11 1.94 -12.09
C ARG A 126 -12.12 3.33 -11.42
N ARG A 127 -13.03 3.57 -10.47
CA ARG A 127 -13.08 4.84 -9.74
C ARG A 127 -11.79 5.10 -8.95
N VAL A 128 -11.22 4.07 -8.33
CA VAL A 128 -9.93 4.18 -7.62
C VAL A 128 -8.83 4.62 -8.58
N LEU A 129 -8.70 3.91 -9.71
CA LEU A 129 -7.67 4.17 -10.72
C LEU A 129 -7.81 5.57 -11.35
N GLU A 130 -9.02 5.99 -11.68
CA GLU A 130 -9.29 7.33 -12.23
C GLU A 130 -9.00 8.44 -11.22
N ASP A 131 -9.43 8.30 -9.97
CA ASP A 131 -9.16 9.28 -8.91
C ASP A 131 -7.66 9.42 -8.63
N PHE A 132 -6.92 8.30 -8.65
CA PHE A 132 -5.46 8.33 -8.55
C PHE A 132 -4.83 9.17 -9.67
N LEU A 133 -5.23 8.94 -10.92
CA LEU A 133 -4.73 9.71 -12.06
C LEU A 133 -5.03 11.20 -11.93
N VAL A 134 -6.22 11.57 -11.47
CA VAL A 134 -6.58 12.98 -11.24
C VAL A 134 -5.70 13.60 -10.17
N LYS A 135 -5.50 12.93 -9.03
CA LYS A 135 -4.70 13.46 -7.91
C LYS A 135 -3.21 13.56 -8.21
N ILE A 136 -2.67 12.68 -9.05
CA ILE A 136 -1.28 12.72 -9.48
C ILE A 136 -1.00 13.86 -10.45
N HIS A 137 -1.97 14.29 -11.25
CA HIS A 137 -1.78 15.34 -12.26
C HIS A 137 -2.26 16.73 -11.82
N GLY A 138 -3.25 16.81 -10.91
CA GLY A 138 -3.68 18.06 -10.27
C GLY A 138 -2.71 18.50 -9.18
#